data_AF-A0A8S4BJ16-F1
#
_entry.id   AF-A0A8S4BJ16-F1
#
_cell.length_a   1.000
_cell.length_b   1.000
_cell.length_c   1.000
_cell.angle_alpha   90.00
_cell.angle_beta   90.00
_cell.angle_gamma   90.00
#
_symmetry.space_group_name_H-M   'P 1'
#
loop_
_entity.id
_entity.type
_entity.pdbx_description
1 polymer ?
#
loop_
_entity_poly.entity_id
_entity_poly.type
_entity_poly.pdbx_seq_one_letter_code
_entity_poly.pdbx_strand_id
1 'polypeptide(L)'
;MVFQYALIGVEGGWRLRGNAEAVEINGPVAMNAPRMERNRVGVPVANSSESPEAPTPQLLLAFEEVSKPLKGEDVQMRLWLKNDSPQLRDLSFTLSVQAMRYNGTPAGKIQVEETERKVEPHKDLSIPVVVPYSSYRDLMVPNGSMNFSAVVTEKGAPDGVFMAVHCVALENPPISIKVSSPCRVGTETSAEVVFMNPIDGTLTDCCLTVSGSGLFKKETTFRLPDLRPNVRVRVKFFFVPYKSGERSLLIDFDCSSFRDMKESCSITVKP
;
A
#
# COMPACT_ATOMS: atom_id res chain seq x y z
N MET A 1 11.35 28.57 3.13
CA MET A 1 10.45 29.44 2.34
C MET A 1 9.05 28.91 2.55
N VAL A 2 8.25 29.60 3.36
CA VAL A 2 6.90 29.15 3.74
C VAL A 2 5.95 29.55 2.62
N PHE A 3 5.33 28.58 1.95
CA PHE A 3 4.21 28.87 1.05
C PHE A 3 2.91 28.62 1.81
N GLN A 4 2.24 29.72 2.12
CA GLN A 4 0.93 29.77 2.76
C GLN A 4 -0.11 29.70 1.63
N TYR A 5 -0.89 28.63 1.55
CA TYR A 5 -2.01 28.53 0.60
C TYR A 5 -3.34 28.66 1.35
N ALA A 6 -4.21 29.54 0.85
CA ALA A 6 -5.53 29.79 1.39
C ALA A 6 -6.52 28.68 1.00
N LEU A 7 -7.27 28.18 1.99
CA LEU A 7 -8.39 27.25 1.79
C LEU A 7 -9.65 28.06 1.46
N ILE A 8 -10.28 27.79 0.33
CA ILE A 8 -11.66 28.22 0.06
C ILE A 8 -12.50 26.96 0.00
N GLY A 9 -13.36 26.78 1.01
CA GLY A 9 -14.36 25.71 1.02
C GLY A 9 -15.40 25.96 -0.08
N VAL A 10 -15.60 24.98 -0.95
CA VAL A 10 -16.76 24.91 -1.83
C VAL A 10 -17.54 23.68 -1.39
N GLU A 11 -18.83 23.85 -1.10
CA GLU A 11 -19.72 22.78 -0.65
C GLU A 11 -19.64 21.57 -1.61
N GLY A 12 -19.27 20.39 -1.09
CA GLY A 12 -19.15 19.15 -1.87
C GLY A 12 -17.81 18.40 -1.79
N GLY A 13 -16.86 18.84 -0.95
CA GLY A 13 -15.62 18.10 -0.67
C GLY A 13 -14.35 18.77 -1.21
N TRP A 14 -13.21 18.31 -0.72
CA TRP A 14 -11.89 18.89 -1.02
C TRP A 14 -11.40 18.47 -2.42
N ARG A 15 -10.98 19.43 -3.24
CA ARG A 15 -10.21 19.19 -4.47
C ARG A 15 -8.98 20.08 -4.48
N LEU A 16 -7.82 19.48 -4.73
CA LEU A 16 -6.58 20.20 -5.01
C LEU A 16 -6.72 20.94 -6.36
N ARG A 17 -6.25 22.18 -6.42
CA ARG A 17 -5.93 22.86 -7.69
C ARG A 17 -4.44 22.69 -7.94
N GLY A 18 -4.07 22.06 -9.06
CA GLY A 18 -2.67 21.83 -9.43
C GLY A 18 -2.35 20.34 -9.55
N ASN A 19 -1.09 20.03 -9.89
CA ASN A 19 -0.60 18.68 -10.14
C ASN A 19 -1.04 17.71 -9.05
N ALA A 20 -1.34 16.47 -9.46
CA ALA A 20 -1.77 15.38 -8.60
C ALA A 20 -0.64 14.88 -7.69
N GLU A 21 -0.14 15.74 -6.81
CA GLU A 21 0.73 15.37 -5.70
C GLU A 21 -0.13 15.17 -4.45
N ALA A 22 0.16 14.12 -3.69
CA ALA A 22 -0.46 13.90 -2.40
C ALA A 22 -0.03 15.03 -1.44
N VAL A 23 -1.00 15.81 -0.95
CA VAL A 23 -0.75 16.76 0.13
C VAL A 23 -1.03 16.05 1.45
N GLU A 24 0.01 15.81 2.24
CA GLU A 24 -0.15 15.34 3.62
C GLU A 24 -0.80 16.44 4.47
N ILE A 25 -2.03 16.19 4.91
CA ILE A 25 -2.78 17.10 5.79
C ILE A 25 -2.62 16.63 7.24
N ASN A 26 -1.42 16.77 7.79
CA ASN A 26 -1.15 16.46 9.21
C ASN A 26 -1.55 17.65 10.10
N GLY A 27 -2.86 17.88 10.25
CA GLY A 27 -3.44 18.85 11.19
C GLY A 27 -4.36 18.16 12.20
N PRO A 28 -4.57 18.72 13.41
CA PRO A 28 -5.48 18.12 14.38
C PRO A 28 -6.91 18.10 13.81
N VAL A 29 -7.44 16.91 13.56
CA VAL A 29 -8.86 16.71 13.27
C VAL A 29 -9.62 16.88 14.60
N ALA A 30 -9.98 18.11 14.94
CA ALA A 30 -10.84 18.38 16.07
C ALA A 30 -12.28 17.96 15.73
N MET A 31 -12.68 16.75 16.12
CA MET A 31 -14.09 16.48 16.33
C MET A 31 -14.54 17.30 17.55
N ASN A 32 -15.39 18.30 17.33
CA ASN A 32 -15.99 19.09 18.41
C ASN A 32 -16.84 18.17 19.30
N ALA A 33 -16.26 17.67 20.38
CA ALA A 33 -17.01 17.07 21.48
C ALA A 33 -17.76 18.19 22.25
N PRO A 34 -19.02 17.97 22.67
CA PRO A 34 -19.76 18.97 23.41
C PRO A 34 -19.11 19.24 24.77
N ARG A 35 -18.91 20.53 25.03
CA ARG A 35 -18.27 21.12 26.20
C ARG A 35 -19.06 20.81 27.48
N MET A 36 -18.60 19.85 28.28
CA MET A 36 -19.00 19.71 29.69
C MET A 36 -18.06 20.54 30.56
N GLU A 37 -18.57 21.66 31.09
CA GLU A 37 -17.93 22.44 32.14
C GLU A 37 -17.81 21.59 33.40
N ARG A 38 -16.57 21.27 33.81
CA ARG A 38 -16.28 20.60 35.07
C ARG A 38 -15.77 21.65 36.06
N ASN A 39 -16.56 21.85 37.12
CA ASN A 39 -16.28 22.74 38.24
C ASN A 39 -14.85 22.53 38.80
N ARG A 40 -14.15 23.64 39.00
CA ARG A 40 -12.86 23.70 39.70
C ARG A 40 -13.09 23.52 41.21
N VAL A 41 -12.58 22.45 41.78
CA VAL A 41 -12.22 22.38 43.20
C VAL A 41 -10.71 22.19 43.24
N GLY A 42 -10.01 23.14 43.86
CA GLY A 42 -8.55 23.17 43.94
C GLY A 42 -8.02 22.04 44.81
N VAL A 43 -7.01 21.34 44.30
CA VAL A 43 -6.15 20.41 45.05
C VAL A 43 -4.72 20.98 44.92
N PRO A 44 -3.93 21.05 46.01
CA PRO A 44 -2.66 21.77 46.03
C PRO A 44 -1.63 21.12 45.10
N VAL A 45 -0.79 21.98 44.53
CA VAL A 45 0.35 21.64 43.66
C VAL A 45 1.31 20.72 44.43
N ALA A 46 1.34 19.45 44.06
CA ALA A 46 2.37 18.51 44.46
C ALA A 46 3.45 18.47 43.37
N ASN A 47 4.71 18.51 43.83
CA ASN A 47 5.93 18.58 43.05
C ASN A 47 5.94 17.70 41.79
N SER A 48 6.52 18.25 40.73
CA SER A 48 6.93 17.55 39.52
C SER A 48 7.83 16.36 39.86
N SER A 49 7.24 15.16 39.95
CA SER A 49 7.99 13.93 39.87
C SER A 49 8.44 13.77 38.42
N GLU A 50 9.75 13.83 38.18
CA GLU A 50 10.37 13.26 36.99
C GLU A 50 9.80 11.84 36.79
N SER A 51 9.12 11.65 35.67
CA SER A 51 8.76 10.30 35.21
C SER A 51 10.06 9.53 35.03
N PRO A 52 10.24 8.34 35.62
CA PRO A 52 11.44 7.55 35.39
C PRO A 52 11.59 7.31 33.89
N GLU A 53 12.76 7.68 33.33
CA GLU A 53 13.11 7.32 31.96
C GLU A 53 12.93 5.82 31.82
N ALA A 54 12.09 5.41 30.86
CA ALA A 54 11.86 3.99 30.62
C ALA A 54 13.22 3.34 30.29
N PRO A 55 13.55 2.20 30.92
CA PRO A 55 14.79 1.50 30.62
C PRO A 55 14.86 1.22 29.12
N THR A 56 16.02 1.50 28.51
CA THR A 56 16.23 1.26 27.09
C THR A 56 16.01 -0.22 26.79
N PRO A 57 15.15 -0.57 25.82
CA PRO A 57 14.87 -1.97 25.52
C PRO A 57 16.17 -2.66 25.07
N GLN A 58 16.51 -3.77 25.74
CA GLN A 58 17.74 -4.51 25.49
C GLN A 58 17.73 -5.31 24.18
N LEU A 59 16.52 -5.56 23.65
CA LEU A 59 16.27 -6.14 22.34
C LEU A 59 15.39 -5.20 21.53
N LEU A 60 15.76 -4.96 20.27
CA LEU A 60 14.95 -4.21 19.31
C LEU A 60 14.62 -5.12 18.12
N LEU A 61 13.35 -5.13 17.72
CA LEU A 61 12.88 -5.90 16.58
C LEU A 61 12.24 -4.97 15.55
N ALA A 62 12.55 -5.23 14.28
CA ALA A 62 11.95 -4.51 13.17
C ALA A 62 11.89 -5.40 11.93
N PHE A 63 10.89 -5.18 11.10
CA PHE A 63 10.89 -5.73 9.76
C PHE A 63 11.47 -4.72 8.76
N GLU A 64 12.13 -5.24 7.74
CA GLU A 64 12.65 -4.49 6.62
C GLU A 64 12.17 -5.12 5.31
N GLU A 65 11.73 -4.31 4.36
CA GLU A 65 11.40 -4.73 3.00
C GLU A 65 12.70 -4.95 2.22
N VAL A 66 12.93 -6.19 1.77
CA VAL A 66 14.15 -6.53 0.98
C VAL A 66 14.04 -5.96 -0.43
N SER A 67 12.82 -5.97 -0.98
CA SER A 67 12.44 -5.38 -2.26
C SER A 67 11.03 -4.83 -2.16
N LYS A 68 10.68 -3.95 -3.09
CA LYS A 68 9.32 -3.41 -3.20
C LYS A 68 8.32 -4.56 -3.38
N PRO A 69 7.31 -4.73 -2.50
CA PRO A 69 6.34 -5.82 -2.63
C PRO A 69 5.43 -5.61 -3.85
N LEU A 70 5.48 -6.53 -4.81
CA LEU A 70 4.64 -6.51 -6.02
C LEU A 70 3.64 -7.66 -6.00
N LYS A 71 2.41 -7.41 -6.50
CA LYS A 71 1.45 -8.49 -6.73
C LYS A 71 1.93 -9.39 -7.86
N GLY A 72 1.88 -10.69 -7.64
CA GLY A 72 2.29 -11.68 -8.64
C GLY A 72 3.72 -12.18 -8.46
N GLU A 73 4.48 -11.61 -7.52
CA GLU A 73 5.84 -12.02 -7.19
C GLU A 73 5.94 -12.51 -5.75
N ASP A 74 7.02 -13.22 -5.41
CA ASP A 74 7.27 -13.60 -4.02
C ASP A 74 7.60 -12.35 -3.20
N VAL A 75 6.95 -12.20 -2.04
CA VAL A 75 7.22 -11.07 -1.13
C VAL A 75 8.39 -11.43 -0.23
N GLN A 76 9.40 -10.57 -0.21
CA GLN A 76 10.64 -10.77 0.56
C GLN A 76 10.78 -9.71 1.65
N MET A 77 10.74 -10.16 2.89
CA MET A 77 10.95 -9.36 4.08
C MET A 77 12.16 -9.90 4.86
N ARG A 78 12.69 -9.07 5.75
CA ARG A 78 13.70 -9.46 6.72
C ARG A 78 13.28 -9.03 8.11
N LEU A 79 13.24 -9.97 9.06
CA LEU A 79 13.14 -9.63 10.48
C LEU A 79 14.55 -9.35 11.01
N TRP A 80 14.76 -8.15 11.52
CA TRP A 80 15.93 -7.76 12.29
C TRP A 80 15.68 -7.88 13.78
N LEU A 81 16.65 -8.43 14.49
CA LEU A 81 16.75 -8.37 15.93
C LEU A 81 18.13 -7.84 16.32
N LYS A 82 18.15 -6.71 17.02
CA LYS A 82 19.34 -6.11 17.60
C LYS A 82 19.45 -6.51 19.06
N ASN A 83 20.56 -7.14 19.44
CA ASN A 83 20.84 -7.49 20.84
C ASN A 83 21.94 -6.57 21.38
N ASP A 84 21.55 -5.49 22.05
CA ASP A 84 22.51 -4.59 22.70
C ASP A 84 22.91 -5.09 24.11
N SER A 85 22.34 -6.21 24.57
CA SER A 85 22.64 -6.77 25.89
C SER A 85 23.94 -7.58 25.90
N PRO A 86 24.62 -7.64 27.06
CA PRO A 86 25.79 -8.50 27.26
C PRO A 86 25.41 -9.98 27.50
N GLN A 87 24.14 -10.36 27.34
CA GLN A 87 23.63 -11.68 27.65
C GLN A 87 23.47 -12.52 26.39
N LEU A 88 23.81 -13.81 26.49
CA LEU A 88 23.42 -14.83 25.53
C LEU A 88 21.93 -15.12 25.71
N ARG A 89 21.16 -15.07 24.63
CA ARG A 89 19.71 -15.27 24.68
C ARG A 89 19.28 -16.46 23.84
N ASP A 90 18.47 -17.34 24.40
CA ASP A 90 17.82 -18.44 23.68
C ASP A 90 16.38 -18.04 23.38
N LEU A 91 16.11 -17.72 22.12
CA LEU A 91 14.88 -17.09 21.66
C LEU A 91 14.09 -18.03 20.76
N SER A 92 12.79 -18.12 20.99
CA SER A 92 11.82 -18.76 20.10
C SER A 92 11.02 -17.70 19.35
N PHE A 93 11.01 -17.79 18.03
CA PHE A 93 10.37 -16.87 17.11
C PHE A 93 9.12 -17.55 16.52
N THR A 94 8.00 -16.86 16.57
CA THR A 94 6.77 -17.21 15.85
C THR A 94 6.49 -16.10 14.85
N LEU A 95 6.81 -16.37 13.59
CA LEU A 95 6.54 -15.49 12.45
C LEU A 95 5.16 -15.81 11.89
N SER A 96 4.34 -14.79 11.64
CA SER A 96 3.02 -14.93 11.06
C SER A 96 2.81 -13.90 9.96
N VAL A 97 2.23 -14.33 8.84
CA VAL A 97 1.83 -13.48 7.73
C VAL A 97 0.34 -13.65 7.49
N GLN A 98 -0.39 -12.54 7.41
CA GLN A 98 -1.84 -12.53 7.21
C GLN A 98 -2.21 -11.54 6.12
N ALA A 99 -3.15 -11.91 5.25
CA ALA A 99 -3.77 -10.96 4.33
C ALA A 99 -4.67 -10.01 5.14
N MET A 100 -4.67 -8.72 4.76
CA MET A 100 -5.41 -7.67 5.45
C MET A 100 -6.42 -7.03 4.52
N ARG A 101 -7.63 -6.79 5.04
CA ARG A 101 -8.62 -5.97 4.36
C ARG A 101 -8.24 -4.50 4.46
N TYR A 102 -8.77 -3.68 3.56
CA TYR A 102 -8.51 -2.23 3.54
C TYR A 102 -8.89 -1.52 4.86
N ASN A 103 -9.82 -2.08 5.64
CA ASN A 103 -10.25 -1.55 6.92
C ASN A 103 -9.34 -1.99 8.11
N GLY A 104 -8.21 -2.66 7.83
CA GLY A 104 -7.25 -3.12 8.83
C GLY A 104 -7.63 -4.44 9.52
N THR A 105 -8.71 -5.10 9.13
CA THR A 105 -9.09 -6.41 9.69
C THR A 105 -8.40 -7.56 8.96
N PRO A 106 -7.99 -8.65 9.66
CA PRO A 106 -7.44 -9.83 9.01
C PRO A 106 -8.45 -10.47 8.05
N ALA A 107 -8.01 -10.76 6.83
CA ALA A 107 -8.78 -11.47 5.82
C ALA A 107 -8.53 -12.99 5.86
N GLY A 108 -7.30 -13.40 6.18
CA GLY A 108 -6.91 -14.81 6.23
C GLY A 108 -5.43 -14.98 6.56
N LYS A 109 -5.09 -16.15 7.10
CA LYS A 109 -3.71 -16.55 7.38
C LYS A 109 -3.03 -17.02 6.10
N ILE A 110 -1.83 -16.50 5.82
CA ILE A 110 -1.01 -16.90 4.66
C ILE A 110 0.04 -17.93 5.09
N GLN A 111 0.83 -17.60 6.11
CA GLN A 111 2.00 -18.38 6.52
C GLN A 111 2.23 -18.22 8.01
N VAL A 112 2.68 -19.29 8.68
CA VAL A 112 3.26 -19.23 10.02
C VAL A 112 4.48 -20.12 10.06
N GLU A 113 5.53 -19.62 10.68
CA GLU A 113 6.79 -20.33 10.88
C GLU A 113 7.25 -20.16 12.32
N GLU A 114 7.76 -21.24 12.89
CA GLU A 114 8.35 -21.24 14.22
C GLU A 114 9.81 -21.63 14.11
N THR A 115 10.68 -20.90 14.81
CA THR A 115 12.12 -21.15 14.75
C THR A 115 12.78 -20.74 16.05
N GLU A 116 13.77 -21.51 16.49
CA GLU A 116 14.58 -21.19 17.66
C GLU A 116 15.98 -20.73 17.24
N ARG A 117 16.49 -19.69 17.90
CA ARG A 117 17.84 -19.16 17.67
C ARG A 117 18.49 -18.74 18.99
N LYS A 118 19.78 -19.02 19.09
CA LYS A 118 20.64 -18.43 20.13
C LYS A 118 21.27 -17.16 19.57
N VAL A 119 21.16 -16.07 20.32
CA VAL A 119 21.71 -14.76 19.96
C VAL A 119 22.81 -14.41 20.94
N GLU A 120 24.02 -14.33 20.43
CA GLU A 120 25.21 -13.99 21.22
C GLU A 120 25.13 -12.54 21.74
N PRO A 121 25.86 -12.22 22.83
CA PRO A 121 25.99 -10.85 23.34
C PRO A 121 26.44 -9.87 22.25
N HIS A 122 25.80 -8.69 22.18
CA HIS A 122 26.16 -7.64 21.22
C HIS A 122 26.17 -8.09 19.75
N LYS A 123 25.36 -9.10 19.40
CA LYS A 123 25.22 -9.61 18.04
C LYS A 123 23.81 -9.46 17.54
N ASP A 124 23.70 -8.94 16.32
CA ASP A 124 22.43 -8.81 15.62
C ASP A 124 22.11 -10.10 14.88
N LEU A 125 20.82 -10.38 14.78
CA LEU A 125 20.25 -11.50 14.04
C LEU A 125 19.38 -10.97 12.91
N SER A 126 19.50 -11.58 11.73
CA SER A 126 18.58 -11.36 10.61
C SER A 126 17.95 -12.69 10.19
N ILE A 127 16.63 -12.69 10.04
CA ILE A 127 15.86 -13.85 9.60
C ILE A 127 15.14 -13.46 8.29
N PRO A 128 15.44 -14.12 7.16
CA PRO A 128 14.70 -13.88 5.92
C PRO A 128 13.29 -14.46 6.04
N VAL A 129 12.30 -13.72 5.57
CA VAL A 129 10.90 -14.13 5.52
C VAL A 129 10.44 -14.03 4.07
N VAL A 130 10.27 -15.17 3.43
CA VAL A 130 9.83 -15.26 2.02
C VAL A 130 8.40 -15.78 1.99
N VAL A 131 7.52 -15.05 1.31
CA VAL A 131 6.10 -15.39 1.15
C VAL A 131 5.84 -15.66 -0.33
N PRO A 132 5.77 -16.94 -0.76
CA PRO A 132 5.60 -17.28 -2.16
C PRO A 132 4.27 -16.79 -2.74
N TYR A 133 4.23 -16.36 -4.00
CA TYR A 133 2.98 -15.94 -4.65
C TYR A 133 1.88 -17.00 -4.54
N SER A 134 2.26 -18.27 -4.68
CA SER A 134 1.33 -19.41 -4.59
C SER A 134 0.62 -19.52 -3.23
N SER A 135 1.20 -19.01 -2.13
CA SER A 135 0.61 -19.12 -0.80
C SER A 135 -0.44 -18.03 -0.53
N TYR A 136 -0.33 -16.88 -1.20
CA TYR A 136 -1.19 -15.72 -0.92
C TYR A 136 -2.15 -15.35 -2.06
N ARG A 137 -1.94 -15.85 -3.28
CA ARG A 137 -2.61 -15.39 -4.51
C ARG A 137 -4.12 -15.18 -4.36
N ASP A 138 -4.84 -16.15 -3.80
CA ASP A 138 -6.30 -16.15 -3.76
C ASP A 138 -6.82 -15.16 -2.70
N LEU A 139 -6.09 -15.04 -1.59
CA LEU A 139 -6.37 -14.06 -0.55
C LEU A 139 -6.09 -12.64 -1.00
N MET A 140 -5.14 -12.42 -1.90
CA MET A 140 -4.73 -11.08 -2.36
C MET A 140 -5.47 -10.57 -3.59
N VAL A 141 -6.41 -11.35 -4.16
CA VAL A 141 -7.30 -10.83 -5.22
C VAL A 141 -8.21 -9.70 -4.67
N PRO A 142 -8.96 -9.91 -3.57
CA PRO A 142 -9.79 -8.85 -2.99
C PRO A 142 -9.06 -7.94 -1.97
N ASN A 143 -7.81 -8.27 -1.61
CA ASN A 143 -7.06 -7.59 -0.54
C ASN A 143 -5.77 -6.98 -1.09
N GLY A 144 -5.43 -5.77 -0.62
CA GLY A 144 -4.28 -5.01 -1.12
C GLY A 144 -3.03 -5.07 -0.25
N SER A 145 -3.13 -5.59 0.97
CA SER A 145 -2.03 -5.58 1.94
C SER A 145 -1.91 -6.87 2.73
N MET A 146 -0.72 -7.10 3.28
CA MET A 146 -0.43 -8.19 4.21
C MET A 146 0.30 -7.67 5.45
N ASN A 147 0.00 -8.28 6.59
CA ASN A 147 0.61 -7.96 7.87
C ASN A 147 1.60 -9.05 8.25
N PHE A 148 2.83 -8.65 8.46
CA PHE A 148 3.89 -9.45 9.05
C PHE A 148 3.90 -9.21 10.55
N SER A 149 3.89 -10.27 11.34
CA SER A 149 4.10 -10.19 12.78
C SER A 149 5.14 -11.22 13.22
N ALA A 150 5.96 -10.82 14.18
CA ALA A 150 6.91 -11.66 14.87
C ALA A 150 6.61 -11.58 16.35
N VAL A 151 6.32 -12.71 16.98
CA VAL A 151 6.31 -12.84 18.44
C VAL A 151 7.58 -13.59 18.83
N VAL A 152 8.38 -13.01 19.72
CA VAL A 152 9.66 -13.58 20.14
C VAL A 152 9.62 -13.78 21.65
N THR A 153 9.93 -14.99 22.09
CA THR A 153 9.89 -15.38 23.50
C THR A 153 11.26 -15.87 23.94
N GLU A 154 11.74 -15.41 25.08
CA GLU A 154 12.99 -15.86 25.68
C GLU A 154 12.78 -17.07 26.59
N LYS A 155 13.50 -18.16 26.33
CA LYS A 155 13.36 -19.39 27.10
C LYS A 155 13.84 -19.18 28.53
N GLY A 156 12.98 -19.53 29.49
CA GLY A 156 13.29 -19.40 30.92
C GLY A 156 13.10 -17.99 31.49
N ALA A 157 12.62 -17.03 30.68
CA ALA A 157 12.27 -15.68 31.12
C ALA A 157 10.77 -15.40 30.87
N PRO A 158 9.89 -15.50 31.89
CA PRO A 158 8.44 -15.35 31.70
C PRO A 158 8.01 -14.02 31.09
N ASP A 159 8.72 -12.94 31.40
CA ASP A 159 8.46 -11.58 30.90
C ASP A 159 9.24 -11.24 29.62
N GLY A 160 10.02 -12.19 29.09
CA GLY A 160 10.86 -12.00 27.91
C GLY A 160 10.09 -12.15 26.60
N VAL A 161 8.98 -11.42 26.44
CA VAL A 161 8.15 -11.45 25.22
C VAL A 161 8.30 -10.13 24.45
N PHE A 162 8.65 -10.24 23.19
CA PHE A 162 8.86 -9.12 22.28
C PHE A 162 8.01 -9.30 21.03
N MET A 163 7.61 -8.19 20.41
CA MET A 163 6.79 -8.24 19.20
C MET A 163 7.21 -7.16 18.22
N ALA A 164 7.25 -7.53 16.94
CA ALA A 164 7.32 -6.61 15.82
C ALA A 164 6.16 -6.87 14.87
N VAL A 165 5.62 -5.79 14.28
CA VAL A 165 4.54 -5.86 13.30
C VAL A 165 4.86 -4.89 12.17
N HIS A 166 4.65 -5.31 10.93
CA HIS A 166 4.82 -4.47 9.75
C HIS A 166 3.78 -4.82 8.70
N CYS A 167 3.01 -3.84 8.26
CA CYS A 167 1.97 -4.03 7.25
C CYS A 167 2.45 -3.44 5.93
N VAL A 168 2.43 -4.24 4.86
CA VAL A 168 2.87 -3.83 3.53
C VAL A 168 1.70 -3.89 2.56
N ALA A 169 1.57 -2.86 1.73
CA ALA A 169 0.68 -2.87 0.58
C ALA A 169 1.45 -3.38 -0.65
N LEU A 170 0.84 -4.28 -1.41
CA LEU A 170 1.45 -4.82 -2.62
C LEU A 170 1.07 -3.92 -3.79
N GLU A 171 2.07 -3.49 -4.54
CA GLU A 171 1.81 -2.70 -5.74
C GLU A 171 1.34 -3.56 -6.90
N ASN A 172 0.51 -2.95 -7.74
CA ASN A 172 0.08 -3.59 -8.97
C ASN A 172 1.25 -3.65 -9.98
N PRO A 173 1.28 -4.69 -10.83
CA PRO A 173 2.25 -4.74 -11.93
C PRO A 173 2.09 -3.54 -12.87
N PRO A 174 3.14 -3.13 -13.58
CA PRO A 174 3.10 -1.95 -14.42
C PRO A 174 2.15 -2.12 -15.60
N ILE A 175 1.31 -1.11 -15.82
CA ILE A 175 0.49 -0.92 -17.01
C ILE A 175 0.83 0.45 -17.60
N SER A 176 0.87 0.58 -18.93
CA SER A 176 1.26 1.83 -19.57
C SER A 176 0.24 2.29 -20.59
N ILE A 177 0.09 3.61 -20.69
CA ILE A 177 -0.81 4.27 -21.64
C ILE A 177 0.01 5.14 -22.58
N LYS A 178 -0.25 5.05 -23.87
CA LYS A 178 0.32 5.92 -24.90
C LYS A 178 -0.79 6.51 -25.75
N VAL A 179 -0.83 7.82 -25.86
CA VAL A 179 -1.86 8.53 -26.63
C VAL A 179 -1.23 9.09 -27.89
N SER A 180 -1.89 8.93 -29.04
CA SER A 180 -1.44 9.55 -30.27
C SER A 180 -1.65 11.06 -30.20
N SER A 181 -0.57 11.83 -30.33
CA SER A 181 -0.60 13.29 -30.42
C SER A 181 -0.42 13.75 -31.88
N PRO A 182 -1.02 14.89 -32.29
CA PRO A 182 -1.82 15.83 -31.50
C PRO A 182 -3.28 15.38 -31.32
N CYS A 183 -3.88 15.75 -30.18
CA CYS A 183 -5.28 15.48 -29.86
C CYS A 183 -6.11 16.76 -30.07
N ARG A 184 -7.24 16.67 -30.79
CA ARG A 184 -8.11 17.81 -31.14
C ARG A 184 -9.59 17.50 -30.90
N VAL A 185 -10.37 18.53 -30.56
CA VAL A 185 -11.83 18.40 -30.42
C VAL A 185 -12.44 17.96 -31.75
N GLY A 186 -13.37 17.00 -31.70
CA GLY A 186 -14.10 16.50 -32.86
C GLY A 186 -13.27 15.65 -33.83
N THR A 187 -11.98 15.41 -33.53
CA THR A 187 -11.09 14.60 -34.36
C THR A 187 -10.81 13.26 -33.69
N GLU A 188 -10.94 12.16 -34.43
CA GLU A 188 -10.60 10.84 -33.92
C GLU A 188 -9.13 10.78 -33.50
N THR A 189 -8.91 10.32 -32.27
CA THR A 189 -7.60 10.13 -31.65
C THR A 189 -7.51 8.69 -31.18
N SER A 190 -6.30 8.12 -31.17
CA SER A 190 -6.06 6.77 -30.67
C SER A 190 -5.24 6.76 -29.39
N ALA A 191 -5.44 5.74 -28.57
CA ALA A 191 -4.53 5.40 -27.49
C ALA A 191 -4.24 3.90 -27.49
N GLU A 192 -3.08 3.56 -26.94
CA GLU A 192 -2.61 2.20 -26.76
C GLU A 192 -2.36 1.96 -25.28
N VAL A 193 -2.90 0.86 -24.76
CA VAL A 193 -2.58 0.34 -23.44
C VAL A 193 -1.74 -0.90 -23.59
N VAL A 194 -0.65 -0.98 -22.83
CA VAL A 194 0.28 -2.11 -22.84
C VAL A 194 0.39 -2.68 -21.43
N PHE A 195 0.13 -3.98 -21.32
CA PHE A 195 0.25 -4.76 -20.10
C PHE A 195 0.94 -6.10 -20.41
N MET A 196 1.70 -6.63 -19.45
CA MET A 196 2.34 -7.93 -19.54
C MET A 196 1.89 -8.79 -18.38
N ASN A 197 1.45 -10.02 -18.64
CA ASN A 197 1.13 -10.95 -17.58
C ASN A 197 2.41 -11.30 -16.78
N PRO A 198 2.49 -10.92 -15.48
CA PRO A 198 3.70 -11.09 -14.69
C PRO A 198 3.79 -12.44 -13.98
N ILE A 199 2.72 -13.25 -14.01
CA ILE A 199 2.68 -14.54 -13.28
C ILE A 199 2.86 -15.73 -14.23
N ASP A 200 3.26 -16.86 -13.65
CA ASP A 200 3.38 -18.15 -14.34
C ASP A 200 2.03 -18.86 -14.60
N GLY A 201 0.91 -18.18 -14.31
CA GLY A 201 -0.45 -18.63 -14.60
C GLY A 201 -1.08 -17.88 -15.79
N THR A 202 -2.09 -18.47 -16.42
CA THR A 202 -2.91 -17.78 -17.41
C THR A 202 -3.90 -16.85 -16.70
N LEU A 203 -3.94 -15.58 -17.11
CA LEU A 203 -4.97 -14.63 -16.66
C LEU A 203 -6.22 -14.81 -17.52
N THR A 204 -7.36 -15.03 -16.87
CA THR A 204 -8.67 -15.14 -17.52
C THR A 204 -9.53 -13.93 -17.19
N ASP A 205 -10.68 -13.81 -17.86
CA ASP A 205 -11.68 -12.75 -17.62
C ASP A 205 -11.10 -11.34 -17.72
N CYS A 206 -10.10 -11.17 -18.59
CA CYS A 206 -9.37 -9.92 -18.77
C CYS A 206 -10.29 -8.84 -19.37
N CYS A 207 -10.45 -7.72 -18.66
CA CYS A 207 -11.26 -6.59 -19.06
C CYS A 207 -10.46 -5.28 -18.89
N LEU A 208 -10.52 -4.41 -19.89
CA LEU A 208 -9.97 -3.07 -19.83
C LEU A 208 -11.11 -2.06 -19.95
N THR A 209 -11.34 -1.29 -18.90
CA THR A 209 -12.30 -0.17 -18.90
C THR A 209 -11.55 1.14 -19.08
N VAL A 210 -12.00 1.98 -19.99
CA VAL A 210 -11.41 3.29 -20.27
C VAL A 210 -12.44 4.40 -20.05
N SER A 211 -12.00 5.50 -19.47
CA SER A 211 -12.85 6.66 -19.21
C SER A 211 -12.05 7.96 -19.24
N GLY A 212 -12.74 9.10 -19.32
CA GLY A 212 -12.09 10.41 -19.30
C GLY A 212 -13.07 11.53 -19.64
N SER A 213 -13.29 12.44 -18.70
CA SER A 213 -14.20 13.57 -18.90
C SER A 213 -13.69 14.47 -20.03
N GLY A 214 -14.51 14.72 -21.04
CA GLY A 214 -14.11 15.47 -22.24
C GLY A 214 -13.47 14.62 -23.35
N LEU A 215 -13.14 13.35 -23.07
CA LEU A 215 -12.59 12.39 -24.03
C LEU A 215 -13.64 11.34 -24.43
N PHE A 216 -14.38 10.83 -23.44
CA PHE A 216 -15.43 9.82 -23.59
C PHE A 216 -16.76 10.34 -23.02
N LYS A 217 -17.87 10.05 -23.69
CA LYS A 217 -19.22 10.39 -23.19
C LYS A 217 -19.68 9.45 -22.07
N LYS A 218 -19.21 8.20 -22.13
CA LYS A 218 -19.43 7.13 -21.15
C LYS A 218 -18.16 6.29 -21.09
N GLU A 219 -17.94 5.60 -19.98
CA GLU A 219 -16.89 4.59 -19.92
C GLU A 219 -17.09 3.51 -20.99
N THR A 220 -15.99 2.96 -21.48
CA THR A 220 -15.98 1.92 -22.51
C THR A 220 -15.16 0.75 -22.03
N THR A 221 -15.72 -0.45 -22.09
CA THR A 221 -15.06 -1.68 -21.62
C THR A 221 -14.74 -2.59 -22.80
N PHE A 222 -13.49 -3.05 -22.86
CA PHE A 222 -12.98 -4.02 -23.81
C PHE A 222 -12.75 -5.35 -23.12
N ARG A 223 -13.38 -6.41 -23.62
CA ARG A 223 -13.03 -7.79 -23.23
C ARG A 223 -11.79 -8.22 -24.01
N LEU A 224 -10.81 -8.75 -23.30
CA LEU A 224 -9.54 -9.18 -23.84
C LEU A 224 -9.47 -10.71 -23.82
N PRO A 225 -8.67 -11.32 -24.71
CA PRO A 225 -8.41 -12.75 -24.65
C PRO A 225 -7.62 -13.10 -23.39
N ASP A 226 -7.66 -14.38 -23.02
CA ASP A 226 -6.84 -14.92 -21.94
C ASP A 226 -5.35 -14.68 -22.20
N LEU A 227 -4.64 -14.21 -21.18
CA LEU A 227 -3.22 -13.87 -21.27
C LEU A 227 -2.39 -14.99 -20.66
N ARG A 228 -1.71 -15.77 -21.52
CA ARG A 228 -0.74 -16.78 -21.09
C ARG A 228 0.42 -16.15 -20.30
N PRO A 229 1.18 -16.93 -19.54
CA PRO A 229 2.35 -16.45 -18.80
C PRO A 229 3.30 -15.65 -19.67
N ASN A 230 3.80 -14.53 -19.15
CA ASN A 230 4.78 -13.66 -19.81
C ASN A 230 4.34 -13.10 -21.18
N VAL A 231 3.05 -13.19 -21.52
CA VAL A 231 2.51 -12.60 -22.76
C VAL A 231 2.16 -11.14 -22.53
N ARG A 232 2.55 -10.32 -23.51
CA ARG A 232 2.24 -8.89 -23.55
C ARG A 232 1.03 -8.63 -24.44
N VAL A 233 0.03 -7.95 -23.90
CA VAL A 233 -1.13 -7.45 -24.64
C VAL A 233 -0.92 -5.98 -25.01
N ARG A 234 -1.36 -5.62 -26.21
CA ARG A 234 -1.44 -4.24 -26.69
C ARG A 234 -2.87 -3.97 -27.14
N VAL A 235 -3.55 -3.06 -26.46
CA VAL A 235 -4.94 -2.73 -26.75
C VAL A 235 -4.96 -1.32 -27.34
N LYS A 236 -5.20 -1.24 -28.65
CA LYS A 236 -5.39 0.04 -29.34
C LYS A 236 -6.88 0.35 -29.44
N PHE A 237 -7.28 1.53 -28.99
CA PHE A 237 -8.64 2.01 -29.08
C PHE A 237 -8.68 3.45 -29.59
N PHE A 238 -9.85 3.87 -30.05
CA PHE A 238 -10.09 5.17 -30.66
C PHE A 238 -11.17 5.92 -29.89
N PHE A 239 -11.07 7.24 -29.85
CA PHE A 239 -12.03 8.13 -29.19
C PHE A 239 -12.04 9.50 -29.86
N VAL A 240 -13.14 10.23 -29.70
CA VAL A 240 -13.31 11.58 -30.24
C VAL A 240 -13.50 12.56 -29.08
N PRO A 241 -12.48 13.34 -28.72
CA PRO A 241 -12.60 14.36 -27.68
C PRO A 241 -13.68 15.38 -28.01
N TYR A 242 -14.46 15.77 -27.00
CA TYR A 242 -15.54 16.75 -27.15
C TYR A 242 -15.34 18.00 -26.28
N LYS A 243 -14.25 18.09 -25.52
CA LYS A 243 -13.84 19.30 -24.79
C LYS A 243 -12.34 19.52 -24.92
N SER A 244 -11.94 20.76 -25.20
CA SER A 244 -10.54 21.20 -25.24
C SER A 244 -9.93 21.36 -23.84
N GLY A 245 -8.63 21.61 -23.75
CA GLY A 245 -7.89 21.80 -22.50
C GLY A 245 -7.18 20.54 -22.01
N GLU A 246 -6.63 20.61 -20.79
CA GLU A 246 -6.03 19.44 -20.14
C GLU A 246 -7.10 18.45 -19.68
N ARG A 247 -6.94 17.19 -20.06
CA ARG A 247 -7.88 16.09 -19.82
C ARG A 247 -7.12 14.87 -19.31
N SER A 248 -7.73 14.10 -18.42
CA SER A 248 -7.16 12.85 -17.94
C SER A 248 -7.86 11.67 -18.60
N LEU A 249 -7.07 10.79 -19.23
CA LEU A 249 -7.49 9.46 -19.63
C LEU A 249 -7.22 8.52 -18.46
N LEU A 250 -8.24 7.80 -18.04
CA LEU A 250 -8.20 6.83 -16.96
C LEU A 250 -8.44 5.45 -17.55
N ILE A 251 -7.67 4.48 -17.09
CA ILE A 251 -7.90 3.07 -17.38
C ILE A 251 -8.05 2.29 -16.10
N ASP A 252 -8.82 1.20 -16.18
CA ASP A 252 -8.96 0.20 -15.14
C ASP A 252 -8.85 -1.18 -15.79
N PHE A 253 -7.87 -1.96 -15.36
CA PHE A 253 -7.65 -3.31 -15.85
C PHE A 253 -7.99 -4.32 -14.75
N ASP A 254 -8.81 -5.30 -15.14
CA ASP A 254 -9.31 -6.35 -14.28
C ASP A 254 -9.07 -7.71 -14.93
N CYS A 255 -8.75 -8.72 -14.13
CA CYS A 255 -8.69 -10.13 -14.54
C CYS A 255 -8.93 -11.05 -13.34
N SER A 256 -8.75 -12.36 -13.54
CA SER A 256 -8.87 -13.39 -12.50
C SER A 256 -7.96 -13.18 -11.29
N SER A 257 -6.77 -12.61 -11.48
CA SER A 257 -5.72 -12.53 -10.45
C SER A 257 -5.40 -11.11 -9.99
N PHE A 258 -5.75 -10.10 -10.79
CA PHE A 258 -5.51 -8.70 -10.50
C PHE A 258 -6.79 -7.92 -10.70
N ARG A 259 -7.16 -7.14 -9.69
CA ARG A 259 -8.36 -6.29 -9.67
C ARG A 259 -7.95 -4.85 -9.41
N ASP A 260 -8.72 -3.91 -9.97
CA ASP A 260 -8.52 -2.47 -9.78
C ASP A 260 -7.11 -2.00 -10.18
N MET A 261 -6.55 -2.53 -11.29
CA MET A 261 -5.29 -2.04 -11.82
C MET A 261 -5.52 -0.75 -12.61
N LYS A 262 -5.41 0.38 -11.90
CA LYS A 262 -5.71 1.71 -12.42
C LYS A 262 -4.45 2.44 -12.85
N GLU A 263 -4.56 3.14 -13.97
CA GLU A 263 -3.51 4.03 -14.45
C GLU A 263 -4.15 5.24 -15.16
N SER A 264 -3.40 6.35 -15.22
CA SER A 264 -3.89 7.58 -15.82
C SER A 264 -2.82 8.30 -16.63
N CYS A 265 -3.25 9.07 -17.62
CA CYS A 265 -2.35 10.02 -18.27
C CYS A 265 -3.05 11.33 -18.60
N SER A 266 -2.32 12.44 -18.45
CA SER A 266 -2.77 13.77 -18.89
C SER A 266 -2.59 13.94 -20.40
N ILE A 267 -3.59 14.51 -21.05
CA ILE A 267 -3.67 14.76 -22.48
C ILE A 267 -4.11 16.21 -22.67
N THR A 268 -3.35 16.98 -23.45
CA THR A 268 -3.78 18.32 -23.89
C THR A 268 -4.58 18.22 -25.18
N VAL A 269 -5.87 18.55 -25.10
CA VAL A 269 -6.78 18.56 -26.26
C VAL A 269 -6.86 19.98 -26.82
N LYS A 270 -6.40 20.15 -28.06
CA LYS A 270 -6.50 21.43 -28.78
C LYS A 270 -7.94 21.67 -29.28
N PRO A 271 -8.36 22.93 -29.45
CA PRO A 271 -9.57 23.26 -30.18
C PRO A 271 -9.60 22.62 -31.58
#